data_AF-A0A8J7ML31-F1
#
_entry.id   AF-A0A8J7ML31-F1
#
_cell.length_a   1.000
_cell.length_b   1.000
_cell.length_c   1.000
_cell.angle_alpha   90.00
_cell.angle_beta   90.00
_cell.angle_gamma   90.00
#
_symmetry.space_group_name_H-M   'P 1'
#
loop_
_entity.id
_entity.type
_entity.pdbx_description
1 polymer ?
#
loop_
_entity_poly.entity_id
_entity_poly.type
_entity_poly.pdbx_seq_one_letter_code
_entity_poly.pdbx_strand_id
1 'polypeptide(L)'
;LGMEGLEWLKERSLTEEKLNIVRGLAKIADDLGTSVAKLAVAWCLSNPDVSTFILGASKLSHLQETLTSIDLLDQMTSDVMEAIEAVLGNKPVRPAF
;
A
#
# COMPACT_ATOMS: atom_id res chain seq x y z
N LEU A 1 -7.38 -5.16 15.73
CA LEU A 1 -6.54 -6.06 16.56
C LEU A 1 -6.99 -5.92 18.00
N GLY A 2 -7.64 -6.91 18.58
CA GLY A 2 -8.19 -6.81 19.95
C GLY A 2 -8.77 -8.13 20.42
N MET A 3 -8.36 -9.21 19.77
CA MET A 3 -8.75 -10.56 20.10
C MET A 3 -7.74 -11.07 21.11
N GLU A 4 -8.24 -11.65 22.18
CA GLU A 4 -7.47 -12.22 23.27
C GLU A 4 -6.50 -13.29 22.73
N GLY A 5 -5.19 -13.16 23.03
CA GLY A 5 -4.14 -14.07 22.58
C GLY A 5 -3.37 -13.63 21.31
N LEU A 6 -3.73 -12.49 20.70
CA LEU A 6 -3.05 -11.90 19.53
C LEU A 6 -2.31 -10.59 19.85
N GLU A 7 -2.00 -10.35 21.13
CA GLU A 7 -1.27 -9.16 21.59
C GLU A 7 0.11 -9.04 20.94
N TRP A 8 0.82 -10.16 20.78
CA TRP A 8 2.12 -10.21 20.08
C TRP A 8 2.05 -9.68 18.64
N LEU A 9 0.91 -9.85 17.96
CA LEU A 9 0.72 -9.36 16.59
C LEU A 9 0.58 -7.83 16.56
N LYS A 10 -0.03 -7.25 17.59
CA LYS A 10 -0.10 -5.79 17.76
C LYS A 10 1.28 -5.22 17.95
N GLU A 11 2.04 -5.74 18.90
CA GLU A 11 3.38 -5.26 19.23
C GLU A 11 4.31 -5.35 18.01
N ARG A 12 4.23 -6.44 17.23
CA ARG A 12 5.01 -6.60 16.00
C ARG A 12 4.60 -5.67 14.87
N SER A 13 3.33 -5.26 14.82
CA SER A 13 2.77 -4.52 13.66
C SER A 13 2.68 -3.02 13.89
N LEU A 14 2.42 -2.59 15.13
CA LEU A 14 2.22 -1.21 15.53
C LEU A 14 3.51 -0.61 16.11
N THR A 15 4.61 -0.72 15.36
CA THR A 15 5.87 -0.04 15.70
C THR A 15 5.85 1.39 15.19
N GLU A 16 6.49 2.33 15.89
CA GLU A 16 6.56 3.73 15.44
C GLU A 16 7.17 3.87 14.04
N GLU A 17 8.15 3.03 13.70
CA GLU A 17 8.72 2.95 12.36
C GLU A 17 7.66 2.68 11.29
N LYS A 18 6.86 1.62 11.47
CA LYS A 18 5.79 1.27 10.52
C LYS A 18 4.69 2.33 10.47
N LEU A 19 4.35 2.92 11.61
CA LEU A 19 3.38 4.01 11.67
C LEU A 19 3.88 5.24 10.92
N ASN A 20 5.17 5.57 11.00
CA ASN A 20 5.77 6.66 10.23
C ASN A 20 5.76 6.39 8.72
N ILE A 21 6.04 5.16 8.29
CA ILE A 21 5.91 4.75 6.88
C ILE A 21 4.47 4.96 6.41
N VAL A 22 3.48 4.46 7.17
CA VAL A 22 2.05 4.61 6.81
C VAL A 22 1.65 6.08 6.77
N ARG A 23 2.13 6.93 7.69
CA ARG A 23 1.89 8.39 7.66
C ARG A 23 2.49 9.04 6.39
N GLY A 24 3.67 8.61 5.96
CA GLY A 24 4.29 9.07 4.72
C GLY A 24 3.46 8.68 3.49
N LEU A 25 3.01 7.42 3.42
CA LEU A 25 2.13 6.96 2.35
C LEU A 25 0.76 7.65 2.37
N ALA A 26 0.22 7.96 3.56
CA ALA A 26 -1.01 8.71 3.71
C ALA A 26 -0.89 10.11 3.10
N LYS A 27 0.23 10.80 3.30
CA LYS A 27 0.46 12.10 2.68
C LYS A 27 0.46 12.02 1.14
N ILE A 28 1.13 11.01 0.57
CA ILE A 28 1.14 10.79 -0.89
C ILE A 28 -0.28 10.49 -1.40
N ALA A 29 -1.03 9.68 -0.66
CA ALA A 29 -2.42 9.36 -1.00
C ALA A 29 -3.30 10.61 -0.97
N ASP A 30 -3.15 11.47 0.05
CA ASP A 30 -3.87 12.73 0.18
C ASP A 30 -3.56 13.70 -0.97
N ASP A 31 -2.29 13.82 -1.37
CA ASP A 31 -1.84 14.66 -2.50
C ASP A 31 -2.47 14.19 -3.83
N LEU A 32 -2.76 12.89 -3.96
CA LEU A 32 -3.44 12.28 -5.11
C LEU A 32 -4.98 12.19 -4.94
N GLY A 33 -5.53 12.71 -3.84
CA GLY A 33 -6.97 12.67 -3.56
C GLY A 33 -7.54 11.25 -3.41
N THR A 34 -6.73 10.31 -2.92
CA THR A 34 -7.09 8.90 -2.78
C THR A 34 -6.89 8.39 -1.35
N SER A 35 -7.27 7.13 -1.09
CA SER A 35 -6.93 6.46 0.16
C SER A 35 -5.63 5.68 0.05
N VAL A 36 -4.98 5.42 1.18
CA VAL A 36 -3.78 4.55 1.24
C VAL A 36 -4.09 3.15 0.71
N ALA A 37 -5.30 2.64 0.93
CA ALA A 37 -5.73 1.34 0.42
C ALA A 37 -5.75 1.32 -1.12
N LYS A 38 -6.34 2.36 -1.74
CA LYS A 38 -6.36 2.50 -3.20
C LYS A 38 -4.96 2.70 -3.77
N LEU A 39 -4.14 3.54 -3.13
CA LEU A 39 -2.76 3.78 -3.51
C LEU A 39 -1.95 2.47 -3.52
N ALA A 40 -2.07 1.65 -2.48
CA ALA A 40 -1.35 0.38 -2.39
C ALA A 40 -1.75 -0.61 -3.49
N VAL A 41 -3.04 -0.69 -3.83
CA VAL A 41 -3.51 -1.54 -4.92
C VAL A 41 -3.02 -1.03 -6.26
N ALA A 42 -3.13 0.28 -6.52
CA ALA A 42 -2.64 0.90 -7.76
C ALA A 42 -1.12 0.72 -7.93
N TRP A 43 -0.35 0.86 -6.85
CA TRP A 43 1.10 0.61 -6.84
C TRP A 43 1.43 -0.83 -7.24
N CYS A 44 0.74 -1.83 -6.69
CA CYS A 44 0.93 -3.23 -7.08
C CYS A 44 0.58 -3.49 -8.55
N LEU A 45 -0.53 -2.91 -9.03
CA LEU A 45 -0.99 -3.07 -10.42
C LEU A 45 -0.13 -2.32 -11.44
N SER A 46 0.64 -1.32 -11.00
CA SER A 46 1.57 -0.57 -11.85
C SER A 46 2.84 -1.36 -12.21
N ASN A 47 3.08 -2.49 -11.53
CA ASN A 47 4.20 -3.36 -11.85
C ASN A 47 3.82 -4.28 -13.04
N PRO A 48 4.50 -4.19 -14.19
CA PRO A 48 4.20 -5.02 -15.37
C PRO A 48 4.44 -6.52 -15.12
N ASP A 49 5.24 -6.88 -14.12
CA ASP A 49 5.51 -8.28 -13.75
C ASP A 49 4.34 -8.90 -12.93
N VAL A 50 3.33 -8.10 -12.55
CA VAL A 50 2.17 -8.54 -11.74
C VAL A 50 0.95 -8.73 -12.64
N SER A 51 0.51 -9.98 -12.82
CA SER A 51 -0.70 -10.29 -13.60
C SER A 51 -1.99 -10.35 -12.77
N THR A 52 -1.86 -10.70 -11.48
CA THR A 52 -3.02 -10.92 -10.59
C THR A 52 -2.72 -10.34 -9.21
N PHE A 53 -3.71 -9.64 -8.64
CA PHE A 53 -3.67 -9.13 -7.28
C PHE A 53 -4.79 -9.77 -6.44
N ILE A 54 -4.45 -10.35 -5.29
CA ILE A 54 -5.42 -11.02 -4.41
C ILE A 54 -5.90 -10.02 -3.35
N LEU A 55 -7.19 -9.69 -3.39
CA LEU A 55 -7.83 -8.77 -2.44
C LEU A 55 -8.52 -9.53 -1.30
N GLY A 56 -8.28 -9.08 -0.07
CA GLY A 56 -9.03 -9.51 1.11
C GLY A 56 -9.85 -8.35 1.69
N ALA A 57 -11.16 -8.55 1.85
CA ALA A 57 -12.06 -7.54 2.43
C ALA A 57 -13.02 -8.19 3.42
N SER A 58 -13.15 -7.58 4.61
CA SER A 58 -14.10 -8.01 5.65
C SER A 58 -15.47 -7.31 5.55
N LYS A 59 -15.58 -6.29 4.68
CA LYS A 59 -16.80 -5.53 4.42
C LYS A 59 -16.89 -5.24 2.93
N LEU A 60 -18.12 -5.17 2.42
CA LEU A 60 -18.38 -4.85 1.02
C LEU A 60 -17.82 -3.48 0.61
N SER A 61 -17.89 -2.49 1.51
CA SER A 61 -17.38 -1.13 1.24
C SER A 61 -15.88 -1.12 0.94
N HIS A 62 -15.07 -1.94 1.64
CA HIS A 62 -13.64 -2.02 1.38
C HIS A 62 -13.35 -2.62 -0.01
N LEU A 63 -14.15 -3.61 -0.42
CA LEU A 63 -14.04 -4.20 -1.75
C LEU A 63 -14.41 -3.16 -2.83
N GLN A 64 -15.54 -2.47 -2.65
CA GLN A 64 -15.99 -1.43 -3.58
C GLN A 64 -14.96 -0.31 -3.72
N GLU A 65 -14.37 0.13 -2.62
CA GLU A 65 -13.30 1.13 -2.63
C GLU A 65 -12.07 0.64 -3.42
N THR A 66 -11.53 -0.52 -3.08
CA THR A 66 -10.30 -1.06 -3.69
C THR A 66 -10.47 -1.44 -5.16
N LEU A 67 -11.67 -1.82 -5.61
CA LEU A 67 -11.95 -2.08 -7.03
C LEU A 67 -11.81 -0.82 -7.91
N THR A 68 -12.00 0.39 -7.35
CA THR A 68 -11.82 1.66 -8.06
C THR A 68 -10.36 2.13 -8.11
N SER A 69 -9.41 1.29 -7.70
CA SER A 69 -7.97 1.64 -7.72
C SER A 69 -7.41 1.68 -9.15
N ILE A 70 -8.09 1.05 -10.11
CA ILE A 70 -7.68 1.08 -11.52
C ILE A 70 -7.72 2.50 -12.11
N ASP A 71 -8.61 3.35 -11.60
CA ASP A 71 -8.74 4.76 -12.00
C ASP A 71 -7.53 5.61 -11.58
N LEU A 72 -6.67 5.08 -10.70
CA LEU A 72 -5.46 5.73 -10.24
C LEU A 72 -4.22 5.40 -11.08
N LEU A 73 -4.29 4.42 -12.00
CA LEU A 73 -3.12 3.96 -12.74
C LEU A 73 -2.47 5.06 -13.58
N ASP A 74 -3.25 5.94 -14.19
CA ASP A 74 -2.74 7.08 -14.97
C ASP A 74 -1.99 8.12 -14.10
N GLN A 75 -2.22 8.11 -12.79
CA GLN A 75 -1.57 8.99 -11.82
C GLN A 75 -0.33 8.35 -11.18
N MET A 76 -0.04 7.07 -11.45
CA MET A 76 1.15 6.36 -10.97
C MET A 76 2.38 6.73 -11.82
N THR A 77 2.73 8.01 -11.81
CA THR A 77 3.88 8.55 -12.52
C THR A 77 5.20 8.11 -11.86
N SER A 78 6.31 8.26 -12.59
CA SER A 78 7.64 7.97 -12.06
C SER A 78 7.93 8.73 -10.76
N ASP A 79 7.51 10.00 -10.66
CA ASP A 79 7.71 10.82 -9.46
C ASP A 79 6.95 10.27 -8.25
N VAL A 80 5.71 9.81 -8.44
CA VAL A 80 4.91 9.18 -7.38
C VAL A 80 5.54 7.86 -6.94
N MET A 81 5.99 7.04 -7.90
CA MET A 81 6.66 5.77 -7.61
C MET A 81 7.97 6.01 -6.83
N GLU A 82 8.77 7.01 -7.20
CA GLU A 82 9.98 7.40 -6.48
C GLU A 82 9.68 7.89 -5.06
N ALA A 83 8.60 8.67 -4.88
CA ALA A 83 8.17 9.12 -3.56
C ALA A 83 7.76 7.93 -2.66
N ILE A 84 7.04 6.95 -3.21
CA ILE A 84 6.67 5.72 -2.48
C ILE A 84 7.93 4.94 -2.08
N GLU A 85 8.88 4.76 -2.99
CA GLU A 85 10.14 4.06 -2.71
C GLU A 85 10.98 4.78 -1.65
N ALA A 86 11.01 6.12 -1.66
CA ALA A 86 11.69 6.92 -0.65
C ALA A 86 11.08 6.76 0.75
N VAL A 87 9.75 6.62 0.84
CA VAL A 87 9.05 6.37 2.12
C VAL A 87 9.28 4.93 2.61
N LEU A 88 9.22 3.95 1.70
CA LEU A 88 9.35 2.53 2.07
C LEU A 88 10.79 2.13 2.40
N GLY A 89 11.78 2.66 1.68
CA GLY A 89 13.21 2.43 1.95
C GLY A 89 13.66 0.97 1.88
N ASN A 90 12.86 0.08 1.27
CA ASN A 90 13.04 -1.38 1.32
C ASN A 90 13.15 -2.02 -0.07
N LYS A 91 13.51 -1.24 -1.09
CA LYS A 91 13.63 -1.68 -2.47
C LYS A 91 14.51 -2.93 -2.58
N PRO A 92 13.98 -4.07 -3.06
CA PRO A 92 14.73 -5.31 -3.10
C PRO A 92 15.83 -5.26 -4.17
N VAL A 93 16.95 -5.91 -3.88
CA VAL A 93 17.99 -6.18 -4.89
C VAL A 93 17.49 -7.33 -5.76
N ARG A 94 17.23 -7.06 -7.04
CA ARG A 94 16.88 -8.13 -8.00
C ARG A 94 18.10 -9.03 -8.18
N PRO A 95 17.93 -10.36 -8.14
CA PRO A 95 19.03 -11.29 -8.38
C PRO A 95 19.50 -11.18 -9.84
N ALA A 96 20.79 -11.44 -10.08
CA ALA A 96 21.46 -11.18 -11.35
C ALA A 96 21.26 -12.26 -12.44
N PHE A 97 20.29 -13.17 -12.26
CA PHE A 97 20.06 -14.30 -13.16
C PHE A 97 19.07 -13.97 -14.27
#